data_AF-A0A376VLF0-F1
#
_entry.id   AF-A0A376VLF0-F1
#
_cell.length_a   1.000
_cell.length_b   1.000
_cell.length_c   1.000
_cell.angle_alpha   90.00
_cell.angle_beta   90.00
_cell.angle_gamma   90.00
#
_symmetry.space_group_name_H-M   'P 1'
#
loop_
_entity.id
_entity.type
_entity.pdbx_description
1 polymer ?
#
loop_
_entity_poly.entity_id
_entity_poly.type
_entity_poly.pdbx_seq_one_letter_code
_entity_poly.pdbx_strand_id
1 'polypeptide(L)'
;MLELIDDCISCGVDQLIDANGGPVWTEEGFAALHEKVRAELNDTVVDIAKQVEQILTAVFNINKRLKGRVDMTMALGLSDIKAQMGGLVYRGFVTGNGFKRLGDTLRYLAGD
;
A
#
# COMPACT_ATOMS: atom_id res chain seq x y z
N MET A 1 3.15 12.64 5.86
CA MET A 1 2.51 12.82 4.54
C MET A 1 3.52 12.65 3.43
N LEU A 2 4.66 13.37 3.47
CA LEU A 2 5.80 13.14 2.57
C LEU A 2 6.20 11.65 2.53
N GLU A 3 6.35 11.03 3.70
CA GLU A 3 6.75 9.61 3.78
C GLU A 3 5.79 8.60 3.11
N LEU A 4 4.49 8.91 2.98
CA LEU A 4 3.54 8.00 2.32
C LEU A 4 3.59 8.17 0.80
N ILE A 5 3.79 9.40 0.33
CA ILE A 5 3.95 9.68 -1.10
C ILE A 5 5.27 9.06 -1.58
N ASP A 6 6.34 9.17 -0.79
CA ASP A 6 7.64 8.53 -1.08
C ASP A 6 7.53 7.00 -1.13
N ASP A 7 6.71 6.40 -0.27
CA ASP A 7 6.38 4.97 -0.26
C ASP A 7 5.58 4.58 -1.51
N CYS A 8 4.61 5.39 -1.94
CA CYS A 8 3.91 5.19 -3.21
C CYS A 8 4.84 5.28 -4.42
N ILE A 9 5.78 6.24 -4.43
CA ILE A 9 6.79 6.40 -5.48
C ILE A 9 7.69 5.18 -5.53
N SER A 10 8.19 4.73 -4.39
CA SER A 10 9.06 3.55 -4.29
C SER A 10 8.36 2.31 -4.82
N CYS A 11 7.11 2.08 -4.39
CA CYS A 11 6.28 0.98 -4.89
C CYS A 11 5.99 1.08 -6.40
N GLY A 12 5.79 2.29 -6.92
CA GLY A 12 5.60 2.54 -8.34
C GLY A 12 6.83 2.21 -9.18
N VAL A 13 8.03 2.57 -8.67
CA VAL A 13 9.30 2.19 -9.30
C VAL A 13 9.46 0.67 -9.32
N ASP A 14 9.26 -0.01 -8.19
CA ASP A 14 9.37 -1.47 -8.12
C ASP A 14 8.41 -2.16 -9.11
N GLN A 15 7.16 -1.70 -9.15
CA GLN A 15 6.15 -2.23 -10.08
C GLN A 15 6.53 -2.03 -11.55
N LEU A 16 7.08 -0.86 -11.92
CA LEU A 16 7.48 -0.58 -13.30
C LEU A 16 8.74 -1.35 -13.72
N ILE A 17 9.67 -1.56 -12.79
CA ILE A 17 10.83 -2.43 -13.00
C ILE A 17 10.35 -3.87 -13.25
N ASP A 18 9.50 -4.41 -12.37
CA ASP A 18 8.93 -5.75 -12.51
C ASP A 18 8.15 -5.91 -13.83
N ALA A 19 7.32 -4.93 -14.19
CA ALA A 19 6.53 -4.95 -15.43
C ALA A 19 7.40 -4.95 -16.69
N ASN A 20 8.63 -4.44 -16.61
CA ASN A 20 9.59 -4.41 -17.71
C ASN A 20 10.58 -5.58 -17.71
N GLY A 21 10.34 -6.61 -16.90
CA GLY A 21 11.16 -7.83 -16.86
C GLY A 21 12.25 -7.81 -15.78
N GLY A 22 12.20 -6.86 -14.85
CA GLY A 22 13.12 -6.77 -13.72
C GLY A 22 14.32 -5.87 -13.97
N PRO A 23 15.27 -5.82 -13.02
CA PRO A 23 16.44 -4.97 -13.10
C PRO A 23 17.41 -5.42 -14.21
N VAL A 24 18.08 -4.44 -14.79
CA VAL A 24 19.03 -4.60 -15.91
C VAL A 24 20.40 -4.08 -15.50
N TRP A 25 21.46 -4.72 -16.01
CA TRP A 25 22.85 -4.48 -15.57
C TRP A 25 23.78 -3.97 -16.69
N THR A 26 23.23 -3.76 -17.88
CA THR A 26 23.91 -3.12 -19.01
C THR A 26 23.54 -1.64 -19.06
N GLU A 27 24.44 -0.79 -19.51
CA GLU A 27 24.18 0.65 -19.67
C GLU A 27 23.00 0.92 -20.60
N GLU A 28 22.95 0.25 -21.75
CA GLU A 28 21.87 0.41 -22.73
C GLU A 28 20.53 -0.05 -22.16
N GLY A 29 20.53 -1.18 -21.46
CA GLY A 29 19.36 -1.69 -20.74
C GLY A 29 18.88 -0.71 -19.68
N PHE A 30 19.78 -0.15 -18.87
CA PHE A 30 19.43 0.81 -17.83
C PHE A 30 18.83 2.09 -18.42
N ALA A 31 19.42 2.64 -19.47
CA ALA A 31 18.88 3.82 -20.15
C ALA A 31 17.47 3.55 -20.71
N ALA A 32 17.25 2.38 -21.32
CA ALA A 32 15.94 1.99 -21.83
C ALA A 32 14.91 1.80 -20.70
N LEU A 33 15.28 1.16 -19.60
CA LEU A 33 14.40 0.96 -18.44
C LEU A 33 14.07 2.30 -17.76
N HIS A 34 15.07 3.17 -17.58
CA HIS A 34 14.92 4.49 -16.99
C HIS A 34 13.89 5.34 -17.75
N GLU A 35 13.97 5.40 -19.08
CA GLU A 35 13.02 6.18 -19.88
C GLU A 35 11.59 5.66 -19.76
N LYS A 36 11.40 4.34 -19.71
CA LYS A 36 10.07 3.74 -19.49
C LYS A 36 9.52 4.05 -18.10
N VAL A 37 10.33 3.83 -17.05
CA VAL A 37 9.93 4.15 -15.67
C VAL A 37 9.57 5.63 -15.57
N ARG A 38 10.40 6.53 -16.09
CA ARG A 38 10.15 7.98 -16.08
C ARG A 38 8.84 8.36 -16.78
N ALA A 39 8.52 7.73 -17.91
CA ALA A 39 7.31 8.00 -18.67
C ALA A 39 6.04 7.57 -17.92
N GLU A 40 6.09 6.46 -17.18
CA GLU A 40 4.91 5.82 -16.58
C GLU A 40 4.75 6.08 -15.07
N LEU A 41 5.79 6.61 -14.40
CA LEU A 41 5.84 6.72 -12.93
C LEU A 41 4.70 7.57 -12.36
N ASN A 42 4.41 8.73 -12.96
CA ASN A 42 3.37 9.62 -12.43
C ASN A 42 1.99 8.94 -12.41
N ASP A 43 1.59 8.32 -13.51
CA ASP A 43 0.30 7.65 -13.62
C ASP A 43 0.23 6.45 -12.67
N THR A 44 1.31 5.67 -12.60
CA THR A 44 1.44 4.52 -11.68
C THR A 44 1.30 4.96 -10.21
N VAL A 45 1.96 6.05 -9.83
CA VAL A 45 1.89 6.59 -8.46
C VAL A 45 0.49 7.10 -8.13
N VAL A 46 -0.20 7.73 -9.09
CA VAL A 46 -1.59 8.16 -8.91
C VAL A 46 -2.51 6.97 -8.66
N ASP A 47 -2.34 5.87 -9.40
CA ASP A 47 -3.16 4.67 -9.22
C ASP A 47 -2.87 3.95 -7.90
N ILE A 48 -1.60 3.92 -7.47
CA ILE A 48 -1.22 3.46 -6.13
C ILE A 48 -1.87 4.32 -5.06
N ALA A 49 -1.80 5.66 -5.18
CA ALA A 49 -2.35 6.58 -4.21
C ALA A 49 -3.87 6.41 -4.04
N LYS A 50 -4.61 6.16 -5.13
CA LYS A 50 -6.05 5.84 -5.07
C LYS A 50 -6.33 4.56 -4.27
N GLN A 51 -5.55 3.50 -4.47
CA GLN A 51 -5.71 2.27 -3.69
C GLN A 51 -5.38 2.50 -2.20
N VAL A 52 -4.31 3.23 -1.93
CA VAL A 52 -3.91 3.60 -0.56
C VAL A 52 -4.99 4.43 0.13
N GLU A 53 -5.61 5.39 -0.58
CA GLU A 53 -6.73 6.18 -0.06
C GLU A 53 -7.90 5.28 0.37
N GLN A 54 -8.26 4.29 -0.46
CA GLN A 54 -9.33 3.33 -0.14
C GLN A 54 -8.99 2.50 1.11
N ILE A 55 -7.75 2.01 1.21
CA ILE A 55 -7.25 1.25 2.37
C ILE A 55 -7.33 2.11 3.65
N LEU A 56 -6.83 3.34 3.60
CA LEU A 56 -6.84 4.24 4.76
C LEU A 56 -8.26 4.63 5.16
N THR A 57 -9.17 4.77 4.19
CA THR A 57 -10.59 5.01 4.44
C THR A 57 -11.25 3.82 5.16
N ALA A 58 -10.97 2.59 4.72
CA ALA A 58 -11.45 1.37 5.37
C ALA A 58 -10.94 1.29 6.82
N VAL A 59 -9.65 1.51 7.04
CA VAL A 59 -9.01 1.58 8.37
C VAL A 59 -9.67 2.63 9.26
N PHE A 60 -9.94 3.82 8.73
CA PHE A 60 -10.61 4.89 9.49
C PHE A 60 -12.03 4.48 9.90
N ASN A 61 -12.80 3.88 9.00
CA ASN A 61 -14.16 3.42 9.26
C ASN A 61 -14.21 2.30 10.32
N ILE A 62 -13.27 1.35 10.27
CA ILE A 62 -13.13 0.31 11.29
C ILE A 62 -12.85 0.96 12.65
N ASN A 63 -11.85 1.84 12.73
CA ASN A 63 -11.50 2.54 13.97
C ASN A 63 -12.68 3.37 14.54
N LYS A 64 -13.46 4.01 13.67
CA LYS A 64 -14.65 4.78 14.05
C LYS A 64 -15.73 3.89 14.67
N ARG A 65 -16.00 2.73 14.06
CA ARG A 65 -16.96 1.73 14.58
C ARG A 65 -16.53 1.18 15.94
N LEU A 66 -15.24 0.92 16.10
CA LEU A 66 -14.67 0.35 17.32
C LEU A 66 -14.77 1.30 18.52
N LYS A 67 -14.61 2.62 18.33
CA LYS A 67 -14.74 3.61 19.42
C LYS A 67 -16.15 3.72 20.02
N GLY A 68 -17.21 3.36 19.28
CA GLY A 68 -18.60 3.53 19.72
C GLY A 68 -19.25 2.31 20.39
N ARG A 69 -18.56 1.16 20.48
CA ARG A 69 -19.15 -0.12 20.92
C ARG A 69 -18.43 -0.80 22.11
N VAL A 70 -17.54 -0.11 22.81
CA VAL A 70 -16.67 -0.76 23.80
C VAL A 70 -17.37 -0.95 25.14
N ASP A 71 -17.99 -2.12 25.34
CA ASP A 71 -18.16 -2.71 26.67
C ASP A 71 -16.83 -3.37 27.09
N MET A 72 -16.51 -3.43 28.38
CA MET A 72 -15.26 -3.99 28.92
C MET A 72 -15.01 -5.44 28.47
N THR A 73 -16.07 -6.18 28.17
CA THR A 73 -16.02 -7.55 27.64
C THR A 73 -15.47 -7.65 26.20
N MET A 74 -15.47 -6.56 25.43
CA MET A 74 -14.94 -6.50 24.06
C MET A 74 -13.49 -6.00 23.96
N ALA A 75 -12.83 -5.70 25.09
CA ALA A 75 -11.49 -5.12 25.10
C ALA A 75 -10.43 -6.02 24.43
N LEU A 76 -10.53 -7.34 24.61
CA LEU A 76 -9.62 -8.32 23.98
C LEU A 76 -9.81 -8.35 22.46
N GLY A 77 -11.05 -8.47 21.98
CA GLY A 77 -11.35 -8.44 20.55
C GLY A 77 -10.96 -7.12 19.88
N LEU A 78 -11.08 -5.99 20.60
CA LEU A 78 -10.60 -4.69 20.12
C LEU A 78 -9.07 -4.67 19.95
N SER A 79 -8.33 -5.25 20.90
CA SER A 79 -6.87 -5.36 20.82
C SER A 79 -6.44 -6.20 19.63
N ASP A 80 -7.09 -7.34 19.41
CA ASP A 80 -6.79 -8.25 18.29
C ASP A 80 -7.01 -7.59 16.93
N ILE A 81 -8.14 -6.89 16.75
CA ILE A 81 -8.41 -6.16 15.50
C ILE A 81 -7.36 -5.09 15.24
N LYS A 82 -6.96 -4.33 16.27
CA LYS A 82 -5.91 -3.32 16.14
C LYS A 82 -4.56 -3.95 15.78
N ALA A 83 -4.21 -5.09 16.36
CA ALA A 83 -2.97 -5.81 16.06
C ALA A 83 -2.97 -6.30 14.60
N GLN A 84 -4.08 -6.89 14.13
CA GLN A 84 -4.22 -7.32 12.74
C GLN A 84 -4.12 -6.16 11.76
N MET A 85 -4.79 -5.03 12.04
CA MET A 85 -4.69 -3.82 11.23
C MET A 85 -3.27 -3.26 11.20
N GLY A 86 -2.56 -3.27 12.33
CA GLY A 86 -1.17 -2.81 12.40
C GLY A 86 -0.20 -3.67 11.58
N GLY A 87 -0.52 -4.94 11.35
CA GLY A 87 0.23 -5.81 10.44
C GLY A 87 -0.03 -5.53 8.95
N LEU A 88 -1.17 -4.93 8.61
CA LEU A 88 -1.57 -4.62 7.24
C LEU A 88 -1.22 -3.19 6.82
N VAL A 89 -1.36 -2.23 7.75
CA VAL A 89 -1.15 -0.80 7.52
C VAL A 89 -0.20 -0.26 8.58
N TYR A 90 1.06 -0.16 8.18
CA TYR A 90 2.19 0.35 8.96
C TYR A 90 2.96 1.39 8.12
N ARG A 91 3.96 2.05 8.70
CA ARG A 91 4.82 2.95 7.95
C ARG A 91 5.62 2.16 6.91
N GLY A 92 5.50 2.49 5.63
CA GLY A 92 6.17 1.76 4.55
C GLY A 92 5.37 0.58 3.98
N PHE A 93 4.08 0.45 4.32
CA PHE A 93 3.28 -0.70 3.89
C PHE A 93 3.01 -0.74 2.39
N VAL A 94 3.15 0.38 1.67
CA VAL A 94 2.83 0.44 0.25
C VAL A 94 3.87 -0.33 -0.55
N THR A 95 5.16 -0.03 -0.34
CA THR A 95 6.26 -0.85 -0.85
C THR A 95 6.32 -2.20 -0.14
N GLY A 96 6.15 -2.24 1.19
CA GLY A 96 6.30 -3.46 1.97
C GLY A 96 5.30 -4.57 1.60
N ASN A 97 4.06 -4.20 1.26
CA ASN A 97 3.08 -5.16 0.74
C ASN A 97 3.28 -5.38 -0.77
N GLY A 98 3.71 -4.33 -1.49
CA GLY A 98 3.90 -4.33 -2.93
C GLY A 98 2.60 -4.13 -3.71
N PHE A 99 2.70 -3.55 -4.90
CA PHE A 99 1.57 -3.13 -5.73
C PHE A 99 0.48 -4.20 -5.88
N LYS A 100 0.88 -5.43 -6.23
CA LYS A 100 -0.05 -6.55 -6.49
C LYS A 100 -0.90 -6.95 -5.27
N ARG A 101 -0.44 -6.65 -4.05
CA ARG A 101 -1.10 -7.06 -2.79
C ARG A 101 -1.84 -5.92 -2.09
N LEU A 102 -1.84 -4.71 -2.65
CA LEU A 102 -2.64 -3.60 -2.13
C LEU A 102 -4.14 -3.91 -2.23
N GLY A 103 -4.58 -4.49 -3.35
CA GLY A 103 -5.95 -4.97 -3.51
C GLY A 103 -6.33 -6.04 -2.47
N ASP A 104 -5.43 -6.98 -2.17
CA ASP A 104 -5.65 -7.99 -1.12
C ASP A 104 -5.74 -7.36 0.27
N THR A 105 -4.95 -6.33 0.53
CA THR A 105 -4.99 -5.58 1.79
C THR A 105 -6.36 -4.95 1.99
N LEU A 106 -6.90 -4.30 0.96
CA LEU A 106 -8.24 -3.73 0.99
C LEU A 106 -9.31 -4.80 1.20
N ARG A 107 -9.21 -5.93 0.47
CA ARG A 107 -10.13 -7.06 0.58
C ARG A 107 -10.17 -7.63 2.00
N TYR A 108 -9.01 -7.85 2.62
CA TYR A 108 -8.90 -8.33 4.00
C TYR A 108 -9.56 -7.37 5.00
N LEU A 109 -9.46 -6.04 4.77
CA LEU A 109 -10.09 -5.04 5.62
C LEU A 109 -11.61 -4.95 5.40
N ALA A 110 -12.10 -5.25 4.19
CA ALA A 110 -13.52 -5.31 3.88
C ALA A 110 -14.19 -6.57 4.45
N GLY A 111 -13.44 -7.65 4.62
CA GLY A 111 -13.92 -8.94 5.14
C GLY A 111 -14.44 -9.90 4.05
N ASP A 112 -13.99 -9.74 2.80
CA ASP A 112 -14.36 -10.55 1.64
C ASP A 112 -13.34 -11.68 1.32
#